data_AF-A0A963NLH4-F1
#
_entry.id   AF-A0A963NLH4-F1
#
_cell.length_a   1.000
_cell.length_b   1.000
_cell.length_c   1.000
_cell.angle_alpha   90.00
_cell.angle_beta   90.00
_cell.angle_gamma   90.00
#
_symmetry.space_group_name_H-M   'P 1'
#
loop_
_entity.id
_entity.type
_entity.pdbx_description
1 polymer ?
#
loop_
_entity_poly.entity_id
_entity_poly.type
_entity_poly.pdbx_seq_one_letter_code
_entity_poly.pdbx_strand_id
1 'polypeptide(L)'
;GPSALDWMLMRGDAHWGVTVLQAVQDFDAGEVWAWEPFAVRAGASKSSVYRREVTQAAVVAVLRALQRFVPGSLRPAVAGGVQAQEAGPWLPLMPQSERRIDWQHDDTATVLRKIAAADGFPGVLDAF
;
A
#
# COMPACT_ATOMS: atom_id res chain seq x y z
N GLY A 1 4.70 -5.88 -1.41
CA GLY A 1 4.98 -6.03 -2.85
C GLY A 1 5.04 -4.68 -3.55
N PRO A 2 5.70 -4.60 -4.73
CA PRO A 2 6.09 -3.34 -5.39
C PRO A 2 4.95 -2.49 -5.98
N SER A 3 3.72 -3.02 -6.09
CA SER A 3 2.53 -2.28 -6.57
C SER A 3 1.42 -2.20 -5.53
N ALA A 4 1.76 -2.08 -4.25
CA ALA A 4 0.80 -2.17 -3.14
C ALA A 4 -0.41 -1.22 -3.28
N LEU A 5 -0.18 0.04 -3.68
CA LEU A 5 -1.27 1.02 -3.84
C LEU A 5 -2.17 0.72 -5.03
N ASP A 6 -1.59 0.29 -6.15
CA ASP A 6 -2.33 -0.08 -7.35
C ASP A 6 -3.25 -1.27 -7.04
N TRP A 7 -2.73 -2.29 -6.35
CA TRP A 7 -3.52 -3.44 -5.91
C TRP A 7 -4.63 -3.06 -4.93
N MET A 8 -4.34 -2.20 -3.95
CA MET A 8 -5.32 -1.69 -2.99
C MET A 8 -6.47 -0.97 -3.70
N LEU A 9 -6.18 -0.08 -4.65
CA LEU A 9 -7.20 0.64 -5.40
C LEU A 9 -7.98 -0.27 -6.35
N MET A 10 -7.31 -1.24 -6.99
CA MET A 10 -7.96 -2.20 -7.89
C MET A 10 -9.00 -3.05 -7.16
N ARG A 11 -8.67 -3.53 -5.96
CA ARG A 11 -9.60 -4.28 -5.09
C ARG A 11 -10.71 -3.40 -4.49
N GLY A 12 -10.51 -2.09 -4.44
CA GLY A 12 -11.44 -1.16 -3.81
C GLY A 12 -11.40 -1.21 -2.28
N ASP A 13 -10.21 -1.47 -1.71
CA ASP A 13 -10.05 -1.55 -0.25
C ASP A 13 -10.42 -0.20 0.40
N ALA A 14 -11.34 -0.22 1.37
CA ALA A 14 -11.79 0.98 2.07
C ALA A 14 -10.86 1.40 3.23
N HIS A 15 -10.01 0.49 3.69
CA HIS A 15 -9.04 0.71 4.75
C HIS A 15 -7.70 0.13 4.31
N TRP A 16 -6.62 0.87 4.57
CA TRP A 16 -5.26 0.46 4.27
C TRP A 16 -4.30 1.02 5.32
N GLY A 17 -3.00 0.89 5.12
CA GLY A 17 -2.02 1.47 6.05
C GLY A 17 -0.60 1.46 5.53
N VAL A 18 0.27 2.09 6.30
CA VAL A 18 1.73 2.05 6.12
C VAL A 18 2.35 1.20 7.21
N THR A 19 3.24 0.30 6.80
CA THR A 19 4.01 -0.56 7.71
C THR A 19 5.48 -0.16 7.65
N VAL A 20 6.10 0.03 8.81
CA VAL A 20 7.56 0.12 8.94
C VAL A 20 8.05 -1.21 9.48
N LEU A 21 8.97 -1.84 8.77
CA LEU A 21 9.49 -3.16 9.09
C LEU A 21 11.02 -3.19 9.02
N GLN A 22 11.62 -4.14 9.73
CA GLN A 22 13.05 -4.41 9.69
C GLN A 22 13.41 -4.95 8.30
N ALA A 23 14.40 -4.37 7.64
CA ALA A 23 14.91 -4.98 6.42
C ALA A 23 15.63 -6.31 6.75
N VAL A 24 15.22 -7.37 6.06
CA VAL A 24 15.83 -8.72 6.10
C VAL A 24 16.14 -9.16 4.66
N GLN A 25 16.59 -10.41 4.47
CA GLN A 25 16.95 -10.92 3.15
C GLN A 25 15.75 -11.06 2.20
N ASP A 26 14.59 -11.40 2.76
CA ASP A 26 13.35 -11.57 2.01
C ASP A 26 12.53 -10.26 1.95
N PHE A 27 11.92 -9.99 0.79
CA PHE A 27 11.13 -8.77 0.59
C PHE A 27 9.89 -8.74 1.50
N ASP A 28 9.67 -7.59 2.16
CA ASP A 28 8.53 -7.31 3.03
C ASP A 28 8.26 -8.38 4.12
N ALA A 29 9.31 -9.12 4.53
CA ALA A 29 9.17 -10.28 5.43
C ALA A 29 9.72 -10.04 6.85
N GLY A 30 10.32 -8.88 7.10
CA GLY A 30 10.94 -8.60 8.40
C GLY A 30 9.95 -8.23 9.49
N GLU A 31 10.45 -8.19 10.72
CA GLU A 31 9.66 -7.83 11.89
C GLU A 31 9.06 -6.43 11.74
N VAL A 32 7.78 -6.29 12.06
CA VAL A 32 7.07 -5.00 11.98
C VAL A 32 7.39 -4.15 13.22
N TRP A 33 7.86 -2.92 12.98
CA TRP A 33 8.19 -1.95 14.02
C TRP A 33 7.02 -1.01 14.33
N ALA A 34 6.25 -0.65 13.31
CA ALA A 34 5.06 0.17 13.45
C ALA A 34 4.11 -0.06 12.29
N TRP A 35 2.83 0.17 12.54
CA TRP A 35 1.78 0.22 11.53
C TRP A 35 0.91 1.44 11.82
N GLU A 36 0.53 2.16 10.75
CA GLU A 36 -0.42 3.25 10.82
C GLU A 36 -1.52 3.06 9.77
N PRO A 37 -2.76 2.76 10.21
CA PRO A 37 -3.90 2.63 9.31
C PRO A 37 -4.43 3.98 8.84
N PHE A 38 -5.14 3.97 7.72
CA PHE A 38 -5.95 5.08 7.25
C PHE A 38 -7.16 4.59 6.45
N ALA A 39 -8.21 5.41 6.39
CA ALA A 39 -9.36 5.17 5.52
C ALA A 39 -9.05 5.66 4.10
N VAL A 40 -9.39 4.86 3.10
CA VAL A 40 -9.25 5.21 1.69
C VAL A 40 -10.48 5.98 1.26
N ARG A 41 -10.30 7.23 0.82
CA ARG A 41 -11.41 8.04 0.31
C ARG A 41 -12.01 7.39 -0.94
N ALA A 42 -13.34 7.34 -1.01
CA ALA A 42 -14.04 6.85 -2.19
C ALA A 42 -13.64 7.66 -3.45
N GLY A 43 -13.31 6.96 -4.53
CA GLY A 43 -12.90 7.57 -5.80
C GLY A 43 -11.52 8.24 -5.79
N ALA A 44 -10.68 8.02 -4.77
CA ALA A 44 -9.33 8.57 -4.76
C ALA A 44 -8.42 7.88 -5.78
N SER A 45 -7.59 8.66 -6.48
CA SER A 45 -6.56 8.15 -7.38
C SER A 45 -5.29 7.76 -6.63
N LYS A 46 -4.43 6.93 -7.25
CA LYS A 46 -3.13 6.51 -6.68
C LYS A 46 -2.29 7.68 -6.23
N SER A 47 -2.10 8.69 -7.08
CA SER A 47 -1.27 9.84 -6.73
C SER A 47 -1.90 10.70 -5.61
N SER A 48 -3.23 10.74 -5.53
CA SER A 48 -3.96 11.44 -4.47
C SER A 48 -3.77 10.76 -3.12
N VAL A 49 -3.94 9.44 -3.07
CA VAL A 49 -3.74 8.64 -1.84
C VAL A 49 -2.29 8.70 -1.38
N TYR A 50 -1.34 8.60 -2.32
CA TYR A 50 0.08 8.69 -2.00
C TYR A 50 0.42 10.00 -1.30
N ARG A 51 0.02 11.14 -1.88
CA ARG A 51 0.41 12.46 -1.37
C ARG A 51 -0.25 12.87 -0.07
N ARG A 52 -1.37 12.26 0.31
CA ARG A 52 -2.16 12.65 1.48
C ARG A 52 -2.07 11.60 2.56
N GLU A 53 -2.81 10.50 2.41
CA GLU A 53 -2.93 9.48 3.44
C GLU A 53 -1.61 8.73 3.66
N VAL A 54 -0.94 8.29 2.59
CA VAL A 54 0.29 7.50 2.70
C VAL A 54 1.41 8.35 3.30
N THR A 55 1.63 9.57 2.79
CA THR A 55 2.66 10.46 3.34
C THR A 55 2.43 10.74 4.84
N GLN A 56 1.19 11.05 5.22
CA GLN A 56 0.87 11.33 6.63
C GLN A 56 1.06 10.07 7.49
N ALA A 57 0.54 8.92 7.06
CA ALA A 57 0.67 7.67 7.80
C ALA A 57 2.13 7.21 7.91
N ALA A 58 2.95 7.42 6.87
CA ALA A 58 4.36 7.10 6.88
C ALA A 58 5.13 7.90 7.93
N VAL A 59 4.89 9.22 8.03
CA VAL A 59 5.52 10.06 9.05
C VAL A 59 5.18 9.55 10.45
N VAL A 60 3.91 9.26 10.71
CA VAL A 60 3.46 8.74 12.02
C VAL A 60 4.09 7.38 12.32
N ALA A 61 4.06 6.45 11.37
CA ALA A 61 4.62 5.11 11.54
C ALA A 61 6.14 5.15 11.80
N VAL A 62 6.88 5.99 11.08
CA VAL A 62 8.33 6.17 11.29
C VAL A 62 8.63 6.72 12.69
N LEU A 63 7.91 7.76 13.13
CA LEU A 63 8.10 8.30 14.47
C LEU A 63 7.80 7.27 15.56
N ARG A 64 6.75 6.46 15.40
CA ARG A 64 6.44 5.34 16.32
C ARG A 64 7.49 4.24 16.31
N ALA A 65 8.04 3.91 15.14
CA ALA A 65 9.12 2.94 15.03
C ALA A 65 10.38 3.43 15.76
N LEU A 66 10.74 4.71 15.59
CA LEU A 66 11.89 5.32 16.27
C LEU A 66 11.74 5.35 17.80
N GLN A 67 10.52 5.51 18.32
CA GLN A 67 10.26 5.42 19.77
C GLN A 67 10.59 4.04 20.36
N ARG A 68 10.65 3.00 19.53
CA ARG A 68 10.96 1.62 19.93
C ARG A 68 12.41 1.24 19.65
N PHE A 69 13.18 2.15 19.05
CA PHE A 69 14.59 1.93 18.74
C PHE A 69 15.43 1.87 20.00
N VAL A 70 16.21 0.80 20.11
CA VAL A 70 17.18 0.60 21.19
C VAL A 70 18.57 0.63 20.56
N PRO A 71 19.48 1.53 20.97
CA PRO A 71 20.84 1.58 20.44
C PRO A 71 21.53 0.21 20.47
N GLY A 72 22.04 -0.23 19.33
CA GLY A 72 22.71 -1.53 19.18
C GLY A 72 21.78 -2.74 18.97
N SER A 73 20.47 -2.54 18.94
CA SER A 73 19.49 -3.60 18.66
C SER A 73 18.91 -3.48 17.25
N LEU A 74 18.75 -4.63 16.57
CA LEU A 74 17.97 -4.76 15.33
C LEU A 74 16.53 -5.23 15.58
N ARG A 75 16.12 -5.26 16.85
CA ARG A 75 14.76 -5.62 17.29
C ARG A 75 14.10 -4.43 17.98
N PRO A 76 12.79 -4.23 17.79
CA PRO A 76 12.04 -3.22 18.53
C PRO A 76 12.01 -3.57 20.02
N ALA A 77 11.87 -2.56 20.88
CA ALA A 77 11.61 -2.78 22.30
C ALA A 77 10.37 -3.67 22.50
N VAL A 78 10.45 -4.62 23.44
CA VAL A 78 9.42 -5.66 23.69
C VAL A 78 8.07 -5.09 24.20
N ALA A 79 8.06 -3.84 24.68
CA ALA A 79 6.87 -3.24 25.28
C ALA A 79 5.80 -2.87 24.23
N GLY A 80 4.61 -3.45 24.35
CA GLY A 80 3.40 -3.03 23.63
C GLY A 80 3.42 -3.35 22.13
N GLY A 81 3.56 -4.66 21.80
CA GLY A 81 3.66 -5.20 20.44
C GLY A 81 2.81 -4.48 19.38
N VAL A 82 3.28 -4.44 18.13
CA VAL A 82 2.53 -3.79 17.05
C VAL A 82 1.27 -4.62 16.78
N GLN A 83 0.09 -4.07 17.06
CA GLN A 83 -1.15 -4.56 16.46
C GLN A 83 -1.17 -4.14 14.99
N ALA A 84 -0.38 -4.82 14.17
CA ALA A 84 -0.43 -4.67 12.73
C ALA A 84 -1.58 -5.52 12.19
N GLN A 85 -2.23 -5.06 11.12
CA GLN A 85 -3.06 -5.94 10.33
C GLN A 85 -2.23 -7.11 9.82
N GLU A 86 -2.80 -8.32 9.81
CA GLU A 86 -2.13 -9.50 9.26
C GLU A 86 -1.62 -9.18 7.85
N ALA A 87 -0.33 -9.40 7.62
CA ALA A 87 0.25 -9.18 6.32
C ALA A 87 -0.43 -10.11 5.31
N GLY A 88 -1.10 -9.52 4.32
CA GLY A 88 -1.65 -10.27 3.20
C GLY A 88 -0.54 -10.95 2.39
N PRO A 89 -0.91 -11.82 1.43
CA PRO A 89 0.08 -12.49 0.59
C PRO A 89 0.93 -11.47 -0.19
N TRP A 90 2.18 -11.84 -0.49
CA TRP A 90 3.00 -11.07 -1.40
C TRP A 90 2.30 -10.94 -2.76
N LEU A 91 2.08 -9.69 -3.19
CA LEU A 91 1.56 -9.39 -4.52
C LEU A 91 2.69 -8.94 -5.43
N PRO A 92 2.80 -9.49 -6.65
CA PRO A 92 3.83 -9.12 -7.61
C PRO A 92 3.64 -7.69 -8.11
N LEU A 93 4.59 -7.21 -8.93
CA LEU A 93 4.38 -6.01 -9.73
C LEU A 93 3.10 -6.18 -10.57
N MET A 94 2.20 -5.19 -10.52
CA MET A 94 0.95 -5.25 -11.27
C MET A 94 1.24 -5.10 -12.78
N PRO A 95 1.00 -6.13 -13.61
CA PRO A 95 1.24 -6.05 -15.04
C PRO A 95 0.19 -5.18 -15.76
N GLN A 96 0.49 -4.73 -16.97
CA GLN A 96 -0.46 -3.95 -17.80
C GLN A 96 -1.76 -4.71 -18.09
N SER A 97 -1.72 -6.05 -18.14
CA SER A 97 -2.90 -6.89 -18.36
C SER A 97 -3.98 -6.71 -17.29
N GLU A 98 -3.60 -6.42 -16.04
CA GLU A 98 -4.53 -6.16 -14.92
C GLU A 98 -5.15 -4.76 -15.00
N ARG A 99 -4.51 -3.83 -15.72
CA ARG A 99 -4.94 -2.43 -15.84
C ARG A 99 -5.86 -2.22 -17.04
N ARG A 100 -5.85 -3.14 -18.01
CA ARG A 100 -6.59 -3.03 -19.25
C ARG A 100 -8.08 -2.90 -18.96
N ILE A 101 -8.71 -1.90 -19.56
CA ILE A 101 -10.17 -1.76 -19.55
C ILE A 101 -10.73 -2.72 -20.59
N ASP A 102 -11.62 -3.60 -20.14
CA ASP A 102 -12.45 -4.40 -21.03
C ASP A 102 -13.76 -3.65 -21.27
N TRP A 103 -13.81 -2.87 -22.34
CA TRP A 103 -14.97 -2.04 -22.68
C TRP A 103 -16.27 -2.81 -22.88
N GLN A 104 -16.23 -4.13 -23.10
CA GLN A 104 -17.43 -4.95 -23.29
C GLN A 104 -17.98 -5.52 -21.97
N HIS A 105 -17.11 -5.72 -20.96
CA HIS A 105 -17.47 -6.46 -19.75
C HIS A 105 -17.28 -5.67 -18.45
N ASP A 106 -16.41 -4.66 -18.43
CA ASP A 106 -16.21 -3.84 -17.24
C ASP A 106 -17.38 -2.89 -17.02
N ASP A 107 -17.93 -2.89 -15.81
CA ASP A 107 -18.86 -1.86 -15.39
C ASP A 107 -18.14 -0.53 -15.09
N THR A 108 -18.90 0.57 -15.00
CA THR A 108 -18.36 1.90 -14.72
C THR A 108 -17.51 1.93 -13.45
N ALA A 109 -17.92 1.20 -12.40
CA ALA A 109 -17.16 1.17 -11.14
C ALA A 109 -15.78 0.51 -11.32
N THR A 110 -15.70 -0.55 -12.11
CA THR A 110 -14.46 -1.26 -12.44
C THR A 110 -13.54 -0.41 -13.30
N VAL A 111 -14.09 0.24 -14.33
CA VAL A 111 -13.35 1.20 -15.17
C VAL A 111 -12.74 2.30 -14.32
N LEU A 112 -13.52 2.91 -13.41
CA LEU A 112 -13.03 3.95 -12.52
C LEU A 112 -11.93 3.46 -11.57
N ARG A 113 -12.03 2.23 -11.03
CA ARG A 113 -10.96 1.64 -10.20
C ARG A 113 -9.68 1.41 -11.00
N LYS A 114 -9.78 0.88 -12.24
CA LYS A 114 -8.63 0.67 -13.13
C LYS A 114 -7.91 2.00 -13.41
N ILE A 115 -8.66 3.04 -13.76
CA ILE A 115 -8.12 4.39 -13.99
C ILE A 115 -7.48 4.94 -12.71
N ALA A 116 -8.15 4.85 -11.56
CA ALA A 116 -7.64 5.36 -10.30
C ALA A 116 -6.35 4.66 -9.84
N ALA A 117 -6.27 3.33 -9.99
CA ALA A 117 -5.09 2.53 -9.68
C ALA A 117 -3.94 2.81 -10.64
N ALA A 118 -4.25 3.11 -11.90
CA ALA A 118 -3.27 3.39 -12.94
C ALA A 118 -2.82 4.85 -13.03
N ASP A 119 -3.51 5.78 -12.36
CA ASP A 119 -3.16 7.21 -12.28
C ASP A 119 -1.66 7.43 -12.09
N GLY A 120 -1.05 8.22 -12.97
CA GLY A 120 0.40 8.36 -13.07
C GLY A 120 1.05 7.21 -13.84
N PHE A 121 2.18 6.70 -13.33
CA PHE A 121 2.91 5.59 -13.96
C PHE A 121 2.44 4.24 -13.38
N PRO A 122 2.22 3.19 -14.19
CA PRO A 122 2.47 3.09 -15.63
C PRO A 122 1.29 3.50 -16.53
N GLY A 123 0.19 4.04 -15.98
CA GLY A 123 -0.99 4.41 -16.75
C GLY A 123 -1.82 3.19 -17.21
N VAL A 124 -3.00 3.46 -17.74
CA VAL A 124 -3.78 2.48 -18.49
C VAL A 124 -3.23 2.47 -19.91
N LEU A 125 -2.67 1.34 -20.34
CA LEU A 125 -2.32 1.16 -21.75
C LEU A 125 -3.61 0.87 -22.53
N ASP A 126 -3.94 1.76 -23.46
CA ASP A 126 -5.00 1.53 -24.44
C ASP A 126 -4.39 1.55 -25.84
N ALA A 127 -4.90 0.69 -26.71
CA ALA A 127 -4.43 0.55 -28.09
C ALA A 127 -5.67 0.48 -29.00
N PHE A 128 -5.71 1.37 -30.01
CA PHE A 128 -6.74 1.39 -31.05
C PHE A 128 -6.42 0.41 -32.17
#